data_AF-A0A7K2ZJ87-F1
#
_entry.id   AF-A0A7K2ZJ87-F1
#
_cell.length_a   1.000
_cell.length_b   1.000
_cell.length_c   1.000
_cell.angle_alpha   90.00
_cell.angle_beta   90.00
_cell.angle_gamma   90.00
#
_symmetry.space_group_name_H-M   'P 1'
#
loop_
_entity.id
_entity.type
_entity.pdbx_description
1 polymer ?
#
loop_
_entity_poly.entity_id
_entity_poly.type
_entity_poly.pdbx_seq_one_letter_code
_entity_poly.pdbx_strand_id
1 'polypeptide(L)'
;MTPRAWQEVPRSKVERFSSIALAEAPEIAQKILTEIRQDYPYLQLVEDESGEPMALVGIRRAIEGFVRHLASGAAHPRVPPEVFQEFGRGEGLHGRSLDSLQAVYRLGVRLTWRRFAEIGQQVDIAAPAMYELAESGFEYLDGLVEQSVLGYAEAAARRASERLRLQRQLIDLLLVEPRGDSARTLAERAARVGWELPETIAVGVLMRPAREAVAPAVGQGILLEMESEQPRIVIPDPETAGRADTLRRATAGWSGA
;
A
#
# COMPACT_ATOMS: atom_id res chain seq x y z
N MET A 1 23.12 -17.10 -26.92
CA MET A 1 21.73 -16.71 -26.58
C MET A 1 20.84 -17.29 -27.64
N THR A 2 19.99 -18.24 -27.27
CA THR A 2 18.96 -18.79 -28.17
C THR A 2 18.05 -17.63 -28.61
N PRO A 3 17.64 -17.53 -29.89
CA PRO A 3 16.66 -16.54 -30.29
C PRO A 3 15.39 -16.72 -29.44
N ARG A 4 14.77 -15.61 -29.02
CA ARG A 4 13.48 -15.68 -28.32
C ARG A 4 12.44 -16.21 -29.32
N ALA A 5 11.78 -17.32 -29.00
CA ALA A 5 10.74 -17.93 -29.82
C ALA A 5 9.63 -16.95 -30.21
N TRP A 6 9.32 -15.96 -29.37
CA TRP A 6 8.38 -14.89 -29.70
C TRP A 6 8.87 -13.99 -30.85
N GLN A 7 10.18 -13.74 -30.97
CA GLN A 7 10.76 -12.96 -32.07
C GLN A 7 10.74 -13.71 -33.40
N GLU A 8 10.64 -15.03 -33.37
CA GLU A 8 10.52 -15.87 -34.57
C GLU A 8 9.07 -15.96 -35.09
N VAL A 9 8.08 -15.49 -34.32
CA VAL A 9 6.69 -15.47 -34.75
C VAL A 9 6.53 -14.49 -35.92
N PRO A 10 5.88 -14.91 -37.03
CA PRO A 10 5.61 -14.02 -38.15
C PRO A 10 4.88 -12.74 -37.69
N ARG A 11 5.37 -11.57 -38.12
CA ARG A 11 4.82 -10.27 -37.73
C ARG A 11 3.31 -10.17 -37.95
N SER A 12 2.78 -10.76 -39.02
CA SER A 12 1.34 -10.81 -39.31
C SER A 12 0.54 -11.60 -38.25
N LYS A 13 1.12 -12.65 -37.66
CA LYS A 13 0.51 -13.39 -36.53
C LYS A 13 0.55 -12.56 -35.25
N VAL A 14 1.66 -11.87 -34.97
CA VAL A 14 1.76 -10.95 -33.80
C VAL A 14 0.74 -9.81 -33.91
N GLU A 15 0.62 -9.17 -35.08
CA GLU A 15 -0.34 -8.10 -35.32
C GLU A 15 -1.79 -8.58 -35.17
N ARG A 16 -2.10 -9.79 -35.69
CA ARG A 16 -3.43 -10.40 -35.53
C ARG A 16 -3.75 -10.74 -34.08
N PHE A 17 -2.80 -11.33 -33.35
CA PHE A 17 -2.93 -11.60 -31.91
C PHE A 17 -3.21 -10.32 -31.14
N SER A 18 -2.38 -9.29 -31.34
CA SER A 18 -2.50 -8.01 -30.64
C SER A 18 -3.81 -7.30 -30.98
N SER A 19 -4.26 -7.36 -32.22
CA SER A 19 -5.54 -6.77 -32.63
C SER A 19 -6.73 -7.42 -31.93
N ILE A 20 -6.77 -8.76 -31.83
CA ILE A 20 -7.83 -9.48 -31.13
C ILE A 20 -7.77 -9.18 -29.63
N ALA A 21 -6.58 -9.28 -29.02
CA ALA A 21 -6.40 -9.06 -27.59
C ALA A 21 -6.76 -7.63 -27.16
N LEU A 22 -6.45 -6.61 -27.98
CA LEU A 22 -6.86 -5.23 -27.72
C LEU A 22 -8.38 -5.03 -27.87
N ALA A 23 -8.99 -5.64 -28.89
CA ALA A 23 -10.44 -5.54 -29.08
C ALA A 23 -11.22 -6.17 -27.92
N GLU A 24 -10.70 -7.23 -27.32
CA GLU A 24 -11.34 -7.97 -26.23
C GLU A 24 -10.94 -7.48 -24.83
N ALA A 25 -9.94 -6.60 -24.72
CA ALA A 25 -9.45 -6.10 -23.43
C ALA A 25 -10.58 -5.53 -22.52
N PRO A 26 -11.58 -4.78 -23.03
CA PRO A 26 -12.70 -4.32 -22.22
C PRO A 26 -13.55 -5.47 -21.63
N GLU A 27 -13.83 -6.50 -22.44
CA GLU A 27 -14.64 -7.65 -22.00
C GLU A 27 -13.87 -8.50 -20.98
N ILE A 28 -12.58 -8.74 -21.23
CA ILE A 28 -11.71 -9.45 -20.29
C ILE A 28 -11.64 -8.69 -18.95
N ALA A 29 -11.48 -7.37 -19.00
CA ALA A 29 -11.44 -6.54 -17.79
C ALA A 29 -12.76 -6.59 -17.01
N GLN A 30 -13.89 -6.51 -17.71
CA GLN A 30 -15.22 -6.62 -17.10
C GLN A 30 -15.43 -7.99 -16.45
N LYS A 31 -14.99 -9.06 -17.12
CA LYS A 31 -15.06 -10.43 -16.56
C LYS A 31 -14.22 -10.55 -15.29
N ILE A 32 -12.98 -10.05 -15.30
CA ILE A 32 -12.11 -10.05 -14.12
C ILE A 32 -12.77 -9.28 -12.97
N LEU A 33 -13.34 -8.10 -13.24
CA LEU A 33 -14.02 -7.30 -12.22
C LEU A 33 -15.22 -8.04 -11.61
N THR A 34 -16.02 -8.72 -12.44
CA THR A 34 -17.16 -9.52 -11.98
C THR A 34 -16.71 -10.65 -11.06
N GLU A 35 -15.66 -11.38 -11.44
CA GLU A 35 -15.10 -12.47 -10.63
C GLU A 35 -14.49 -11.94 -9.32
N ILE A 36 -13.81 -10.78 -9.35
CA ILE A 36 -13.32 -10.13 -8.13
C ILE A 36 -14.46 -9.81 -7.17
N ARG A 37 -15.58 -9.26 -7.66
CA ARG A 37 -16.75 -8.93 -6.82
C ARG A 37 -17.39 -10.18 -6.21
N GLN A 38 -17.34 -11.32 -6.91
CA GLN A 38 -17.89 -12.58 -6.44
C GLN A 38 -16.98 -13.25 -5.39
N ASP A 39 -15.68 -13.33 -5.68
CA ASP A 39 -14.71 -14.02 -4.81
C ASP A 39 -14.29 -13.18 -3.60
N TYR A 40 -14.33 -11.84 -3.73
CA TYR A 40 -13.87 -10.90 -2.72
C TYR A 40 -14.90 -9.79 -2.45
N PRO A 41 -16.13 -10.12 -2.00
CA PRO A 41 -17.23 -9.17 -1.81
C PRO A 41 -16.94 -8.12 -0.70
N TYR A 42 -15.94 -8.38 0.14
CA TYR A 42 -15.48 -7.46 1.18
C TYR A 42 -14.58 -6.34 0.65
N LEU A 43 -14.11 -6.42 -0.60
CA LEU A 43 -13.30 -5.36 -1.21
C LEU A 43 -14.20 -4.19 -1.60
N GLN A 44 -13.98 -3.04 -0.97
CA GLN A 44 -14.58 -1.79 -1.41
C GLN A 44 -13.84 -1.29 -2.65
N LEU A 45 -14.53 -1.31 -3.78
CA LEU A 45 -14.01 -0.81 -5.05
C LEU A 45 -14.30 0.68 -5.13
N VAL A 46 -13.24 1.48 -5.25
CA VAL A 46 -13.33 2.93 -5.42
C VAL A 46 -13.78 3.23 -6.86
N GLU A 47 -14.71 4.16 -7.00
CA GLU A 47 -15.16 4.70 -8.29
C GLU A 47 -14.37 5.96 -8.63
N ASP A 48 -14.13 6.19 -9.92
CA ASP A 48 -13.56 7.44 -10.41
C ASP A 48 -14.63 8.55 -10.52
N GLU A 49 -14.24 9.73 -11.00
CA GLU A 49 -15.14 10.88 -11.16
C GLU A 49 -16.33 10.61 -12.10
N SER A 50 -16.23 9.59 -12.96
CA SER A 50 -17.27 9.18 -13.89
C SER A 50 -18.20 8.09 -13.33
N GLY A 51 -17.89 7.56 -12.13
CA GLY A 51 -18.59 6.42 -11.54
C GLY A 51 -18.09 5.07 -12.06
N GLU A 52 -17.02 5.03 -12.87
CA GLU A 52 -16.42 3.76 -13.30
C GLU A 52 -15.53 3.22 -12.16
N PRO A 53 -15.63 1.94 -11.80
CA PRO A 53 -14.74 1.35 -10.81
C PRO A 53 -13.29 1.50 -11.26
N MET A 54 -12.43 2.14 -10.46
CA MET A 54 -11.02 2.34 -10.78
C MET A 54 -10.31 1.01 -11.08
N ALA A 55 -10.74 -0.07 -10.43
CA ALA A 55 -10.27 -1.43 -10.71
C ALA A 55 -10.52 -1.84 -12.17
N LEU A 56 -11.68 -1.52 -12.75
CA LEU A 56 -12.00 -1.81 -14.16
C LEU A 56 -11.03 -1.09 -15.10
N VAL A 57 -10.84 0.21 -14.86
CA VAL A 57 -9.91 1.05 -15.62
C VAL A 57 -8.48 0.52 -15.51
N GLY A 58 -8.04 0.17 -14.31
CA GLY A 58 -6.70 -0.37 -14.07
C GLY A 58 -6.47 -1.71 -14.75
N ILE A 59 -7.42 -2.65 -14.65
CA ILE A 59 -7.32 -3.96 -15.31
C ILE A 59 -7.27 -3.79 -16.84
N ARG A 60 -8.16 -2.96 -17.41
CA ARG A 60 -8.17 -2.66 -18.86
C ARG A 60 -6.82 -2.08 -19.31
N ARG A 61 -6.33 -1.06 -18.61
CA ARG A 61 -5.04 -0.42 -18.91
C ARG A 61 -3.87 -1.38 -18.78
N ALA A 62 -3.91 -2.31 -17.81
CA ALA A 62 -2.89 -3.35 -17.64
C ALA A 62 -2.79 -4.23 -18.88
N ILE A 63 -3.94 -4.77 -19.32
CA ILE A 63 -4.04 -5.68 -20.47
C ILE A 63 -3.60 -4.95 -21.75
N GLU A 64 -4.14 -3.77 -22.02
CA GLU A 64 -3.79 -3.02 -23.22
C GLU A 64 -2.31 -2.60 -23.23
N GLY A 65 -1.77 -2.20 -22.08
CA GLY A 65 -0.37 -1.83 -21.93
C GLY A 65 0.56 -3.00 -22.25
N PHE A 66 0.24 -4.20 -21.74
CA PHE A 66 0.98 -5.42 -22.05
C PHE A 66 0.90 -5.76 -23.54
N VAL A 67 -0.29 -5.75 -24.15
CA VAL A 67 -0.45 -6.09 -25.57
C VAL A 67 0.25 -5.09 -26.48
N ARG A 68 0.19 -3.79 -26.16
CA ARG A 68 0.93 -2.75 -26.89
C ARG A 68 2.44 -2.94 -26.76
N HIS A 69 2.92 -3.34 -25.57
CA HIS A 69 4.33 -3.67 -25.37
C HIS A 69 4.77 -4.82 -26.28
N LEU A 70 4.00 -5.90 -26.36
CA LEU A 70 4.27 -7.03 -27.26
C LEU A 70 4.36 -6.61 -28.73
N ALA A 71 3.41 -5.78 -29.19
CA ALA A 71 3.39 -5.28 -30.56
C ALA A 71 4.58 -4.36 -30.89
N SER A 72 5.10 -3.64 -29.89
CA SER A 72 6.22 -2.71 -30.04
C SER A 72 7.59 -3.37 -30.10
N GLY A 73 7.72 -4.61 -29.59
CA GLY A 73 9.01 -5.29 -29.44
C GLY A 73 9.99 -4.58 -28.49
N ALA A 74 9.51 -3.65 -27.67
CA ALA A 74 10.34 -2.93 -26.70
C ALA A 74 10.94 -3.89 -25.66
N ALA A 75 12.07 -3.51 -25.07
CA ALA A 75 12.78 -4.35 -24.11
C ALA A 75 12.08 -4.46 -22.74
N HIS A 76 11.38 -3.40 -22.30
CA HIS A 76 10.69 -3.38 -21.02
C HIS A 76 9.30 -2.72 -21.14
N PRO A 77 8.25 -3.33 -20.57
CA PRO A 77 6.95 -2.72 -20.53
C PRO A 77 6.97 -1.49 -19.63
N ARG A 78 6.34 -0.39 -20.07
CA ARG A 78 6.12 0.80 -19.24
C ARG A 78 4.75 0.71 -18.60
N VAL A 79 4.72 0.37 -17.32
CA VAL A 79 3.53 0.41 -16.48
C VAL A 79 3.10 1.87 -16.28
N PRO A 80 1.81 2.22 -16.38
CA PRO A 80 1.31 3.50 -15.89
C PRO A 80 1.37 3.51 -14.36
N PRO A 81 2.34 4.19 -13.72
CA PRO A 81 2.64 3.96 -12.29
C PRO A 81 1.52 4.43 -11.37
N GLU A 82 0.81 5.49 -11.75
CA GLU A 82 -0.17 6.20 -10.91
C GLU A 82 -1.31 5.29 -10.43
N VAL A 83 -1.97 4.58 -11.34
CA VAL A 83 -3.15 3.74 -11.01
C VAL A 83 -2.77 2.57 -10.09
N PHE A 84 -1.62 1.95 -10.29
CA PHE A 84 -1.18 0.82 -9.46
C PHE A 84 -0.70 1.29 -8.09
N GLN A 85 -0.04 2.46 -8.00
CA GLN A 85 0.25 3.09 -6.72
C GLN A 85 -1.04 3.45 -5.98
N GLU A 86 -2.08 3.92 -6.66
CA GLU A 86 -3.39 4.20 -6.05
C GLU A 86 -4.05 2.95 -5.46
N PHE A 87 -3.99 1.80 -6.13
CA PHE A 87 -4.47 0.54 -5.53
C PHE A 87 -3.72 0.21 -4.23
N GLY A 88 -2.40 0.34 -4.23
CA GLY A 88 -1.58 0.18 -3.03
C GLY A 88 -1.95 1.14 -1.90
N ARG A 89 -2.09 2.44 -2.23
CA ARG A 89 -2.52 3.48 -1.28
C ARG A 89 -3.90 3.15 -0.71
N GLY A 90 -4.82 2.68 -1.55
CA GLY A 90 -6.17 2.27 -1.18
C GLY A 90 -6.18 1.15 -0.15
N GLU A 91 -5.33 0.13 -0.29
CA GLU A 91 -5.20 -0.92 0.73
C GLU A 91 -4.69 -0.35 2.06
N GLY A 92 -3.66 0.50 2.03
CA GLY A 92 -3.08 1.13 3.23
C GLY A 92 -4.03 2.05 3.98
N LEU A 93 -4.85 2.84 3.25
CA LEU A 93 -5.85 3.74 3.85
C LEU A 93 -6.93 2.96 4.60
N HIS A 94 -7.39 1.84 4.05
CA HIS A 94 -8.41 0.98 4.66
C HIS A 94 -7.82 0.00 5.70
N GLY A 95 -6.51 0.06 5.98
CA GLY A 95 -5.85 -0.82 6.93
C GLY A 95 -5.83 -2.30 6.50
N ARG A 96 -5.98 -2.57 5.20
CA ARG A 96 -5.98 -3.92 4.64
C ARG A 96 -4.56 -4.37 4.32
N SER A 97 -4.34 -5.68 4.25
CA SER A 97 -3.05 -6.24 3.85
C SER A 97 -2.92 -6.28 2.33
N LEU A 98 -1.67 -6.24 1.84
CA LEU A 98 -1.36 -6.44 0.43
C LEU A 98 -1.76 -7.84 -0.08
N ASP A 99 -2.05 -8.80 0.79
CA ASP A 99 -2.45 -10.16 0.39
C ASP A 99 -3.75 -10.16 -0.41
N SER A 100 -4.69 -9.28 -0.05
CA SER A 100 -5.94 -9.13 -0.81
C SER A 100 -5.68 -8.66 -2.24
N LEU A 101 -4.75 -7.72 -2.41
CA LEU A 101 -4.36 -7.22 -3.71
C LEU A 101 -3.60 -8.30 -4.53
N GLN A 102 -2.74 -9.07 -3.88
CA GLN A 102 -2.06 -10.21 -4.52
C GLN A 102 -3.05 -11.29 -4.99
N ALA A 103 -4.09 -11.58 -4.20
CA ALA A 103 -5.11 -12.55 -4.56
C ALA A 103 -5.89 -12.10 -5.82
N VAL A 104 -6.24 -10.81 -5.89
CA VAL A 104 -6.85 -10.19 -7.07
C VAL A 104 -5.93 -10.27 -8.29
N TYR A 105 -4.64 -9.99 -8.15
CA TYR A 105 -3.68 -10.13 -9.25
C TYR A 105 -3.57 -11.55 -9.78
N ARG A 106 -3.51 -12.56 -8.90
CA ARG A 106 -3.47 -13.97 -9.31
C ARG A 106 -4.73 -14.38 -10.09
N LEU A 107 -5.90 -13.86 -9.69
CA LEU A 107 -7.15 -14.07 -10.41
C LEU A 107 -7.10 -13.40 -11.80
N GLY A 108 -6.75 -12.11 -11.86
CA GLY A 108 -6.66 -11.36 -13.11
C GLY A 108 -5.73 -12.03 -14.13
N VAL A 109 -4.53 -12.40 -13.70
CA VAL A 109 -3.53 -13.08 -14.54
C VAL A 109 -4.05 -14.40 -15.08
N ARG A 110 -4.69 -15.23 -14.25
CA ARG A 110 -5.24 -16.52 -14.68
C ARG A 110 -6.31 -16.34 -15.76
N LEU A 111 -7.20 -15.36 -15.59
CA LEU A 111 -8.28 -15.08 -16.52
C LEU A 111 -7.76 -14.49 -17.84
N THR A 112 -6.84 -13.53 -17.78
CA THR A 112 -6.17 -12.96 -18.95
C THR A 112 -5.36 -14.02 -19.70
N TRP A 113 -4.57 -14.82 -18.98
CA TRP A 113 -3.75 -15.88 -19.58
C TRP A 113 -4.59 -16.92 -20.30
N ARG A 114 -5.68 -17.39 -19.70
CA ARG A 114 -6.62 -18.30 -20.35
C ARG A 114 -7.09 -17.74 -21.69
N ARG A 115 -7.44 -16.45 -21.73
CA ARG A 115 -7.90 -15.83 -22.98
C ARG A 115 -6.79 -15.66 -24.00
N PHE A 116 -5.59 -15.24 -23.58
CA PHE A 116 -4.44 -15.13 -24.48
C PHE A 116 -4.04 -16.49 -25.06
N ALA A 117 -4.12 -17.57 -24.29
CA ALA A 117 -3.88 -18.92 -24.79
C ALA A 117 -4.90 -19.33 -25.87
N GLU A 118 -6.17 -18.95 -25.73
CA GLU A 118 -7.20 -19.18 -26.75
C GLU A 118 -6.92 -18.36 -28.02
N ILE A 119 -6.57 -17.08 -27.90
CA ILE A 119 -6.22 -16.22 -29.05
C ILE A 119 -4.97 -16.75 -29.75
N GLY A 120 -3.94 -17.14 -28.99
CA GLY A 120 -2.71 -17.72 -29.53
C GLY A 120 -2.98 -18.97 -30.36
N GLN A 121 -3.89 -19.84 -29.89
CA GLN A 121 -4.34 -21.01 -30.65
C GLN A 121 -5.10 -20.62 -31.94
N GLN A 122 -6.01 -19.64 -31.87
CA GLN A 122 -6.76 -19.16 -33.04
C GLN A 122 -5.86 -18.58 -34.15
N VAL A 123 -4.72 -17.99 -33.76
CA VAL A 123 -3.73 -17.40 -34.66
C VAL A 123 -2.60 -18.38 -35.01
N ASP A 124 -2.66 -19.60 -34.48
CA ASP A 124 -1.67 -20.67 -34.71
C ASP A 124 -0.25 -20.22 -34.30
N ILE A 125 -0.12 -19.61 -33.12
CA ILE A 125 1.17 -19.28 -32.51
C ILE A 125 1.74 -20.54 -31.86
N ALA A 126 3.00 -20.85 -32.16
CA ALA A 126 3.68 -22.02 -31.63
C ALA A 126 3.80 -21.97 -30.10
N ALA A 127 3.65 -23.12 -29.44
CA ALA A 127 3.69 -23.22 -27.98
C ALA A 127 4.96 -22.62 -27.33
N PRO A 128 6.18 -22.78 -27.87
CA PRO A 128 7.37 -22.14 -27.28
C PRO A 128 7.26 -20.62 -27.21
N ALA A 129 6.70 -19.98 -28.23
CA ALA A 129 6.47 -18.54 -28.23
C ALA A 129 5.42 -18.14 -27.18
N MET A 130 4.38 -18.95 -27.00
CA MET A 130 3.38 -18.73 -25.94
C MET A 130 3.99 -18.91 -24.53
N TYR A 131 4.94 -19.81 -24.33
CA TYR A 131 5.62 -19.94 -23.02
C TYR A 131 6.43 -18.68 -22.68
N GLU A 132 7.18 -18.14 -23.64
CA GLU A 132 7.89 -16.87 -23.45
C GLU A 132 6.93 -15.69 -23.19
N LEU A 133 5.76 -15.71 -23.86
CA LEU A 133 4.70 -14.72 -23.61
C LEU A 133 4.23 -14.77 -22.15
N ALA A 134 4.07 -15.97 -21.58
CA ALA A 134 3.67 -16.15 -20.19
C ALA A 134 4.74 -15.60 -19.23
N GLU A 135 6.02 -15.92 -19.48
CA GLU A 135 7.15 -15.42 -18.69
C GLU A 135 7.20 -13.89 -18.71
N SER A 136 7.09 -13.27 -19.89
CA SER A 136 7.02 -11.81 -20.03
C SER A 136 5.80 -11.21 -19.32
N GLY A 137 4.68 -11.93 -19.30
CA GLY A 137 3.48 -11.54 -18.55
C GLY A 137 3.71 -11.51 -17.03
N PHE A 138 4.46 -12.46 -16.48
CA PHE A 138 4.84 -12.46 -15.06
C PHE A 138 5.82 -11.33 -14.74
N GLU A 139 6.83 -11.09 -15.58
CA GLU A 139 7.75 -9.95 -15.41
C GLU A 139 6.99 -8.61 -15.42
N TYR A 140 6.01 -8.46 -16.31
CA TYR A 140 5.15 -7.28 -16.34
C TYR A 140 4.31 -7.14 -15.08
N LEU A 141 3.71 -8.25 -14.61
CA LEU A 141 2.93 -8.28 -13.39
C LEU A 141 3.76 -7.87 -12.17
N ASP A 142 4.99 -8.33 -12.06
CA ASP A 142 5.89 -7.98 -10.96
C ASP A 142 6.11 -6.46 -10.91
N GLY A 143 6.25 -5.81 -12.06
CA GLY A 143 6.29 -4.35 -12.16
C GLY A 143 5.00 -3.67 -11.70
N LEU A 144 3.82 -4.24 -11.99
CA LEU A 144 2.54 -3.73 -11.47
C LEU A 144 2.47 -3.82 -9.94
N VAL A 145 2.87 -4.98 -9.40
CA VAL A 145 2.89 -5.27 -7.96
C VAL A 145 3.84 -4.33 -7.24
N GLU A 146 5.03 -4.08 -7.79
CA GLU A 146 6.00 -3.16 -7.22
C GLU A 146 5.41 -1.75 -7.05
N GLN A 147 4.69 -1.24 -8.05
CA GLN A 147 4.02 0.07 -7.95
C GLN A 147 2.97 0.09 -6.84
N SER A 148 2.19 -0.99 -6.67
CA SER A 148 1.25 -1.08 -5.55
C SER A 148 1.94 -1.20 -4.18
N VAL A 149 3.07 -1.89 -4.08
CA VAL A 149 3.85 -1.93 -2.84
C VAL A 149 4.36 -0.53 -2.48
N LEU A 150 4.87 0.23 -3.46
CA LEU A 150 5.30 1.62 -3.26
C LEU A 150 4.14 2.49 -2.75
N GLY A 151 2.97 2.41 -3.40
CA GLY A 151 1.79 3.15 -2.97
C GLY A 151 1.33 2.79 -1.54
N TYR A 152 1.39 1.52 -1.19
CA TYR A 152 1.09 1.04 0.17
C TYR A 152 2.08 1.59 1.20
N ALA A 153 3.39 1.50 0.91
CA ALA A 153 4.44 1.99 1.79
C ALA A 153 4.32 3.50 2.02
N GLU A 154 4.02 4.28 0.98
CA GLU A 154 3.74 5.71 1.11
C GLU A 154 2.53 6.00 2.01
N ALA A 155 1.44 5.25 1.85
CA ALA A 155 0.24 5.42 2.68
C ALA A 155 0.51 5.07 4.15
N ALA A 156 1.27 4.01 4.39
CA ALA A 156 1.71 3.61 5.73
C ALA A 156 2.62 4.68 6.37
N ALA A 157 3.58 5.21 5.61
CA ALA A 157 4.46 6.28 6.07
C ALA A 157 3.67 7.56 6.40
N ARG A 158 2.76 8.00 5.52
CA ARG A 158 1.88 9.16 5.77
C ARG A 158 1.03 8.97 7.03
N ARG A 159 0.48 7.78 7.25
CA ARG A 159 -0.31 7.46 8.45
C ARG A 159 0.54 7.50 9.72
N ALA A 160 1.77 6.97 9.67
CA ALA A 160 2.70 7.03 10.79
C ALA A 160 3.08 8.48 11.13
N SER A 161 3.42 9.29 10.12
CA SER A 161 3.72 10.72 10.30
C SER A 161 2.53 11.50 10.85
N GLU A 162 1.33 11.28 10.33
CA GLU A 162 0.12 11.95 10.83
C GLU A 162 -0.20 11.57 12.28
N ARG A 163 -0.02 10.28 12.64
CA ARG A 163 -0.16 9.83 14.03
C ARG A 163 0.84 10.55 14.96
N LEU A 164 2.11 10.64 14.56
CA LEU A 164 3.14 11.36 15.34
C LEU A 164 2.80 12.84 15.48
N ARG A 165 2.33 13.49 14.41
CA ARG A 165 1.89 14.89 14.42
C ARG A 165 0.73 15.11 15.38
N LEU A 166 -0.31 14.27 15.33
CA LEU A 166 -1.46 14.35 16.22
C LEU A 166 -1.06 14.08 17.69
N GLN A 167 -0.16 13.14 17.92
CA GLN A 167 0.37 12.85 19.25
C GLN A 167 1.13 14.04 19.83
N ARG A 168 1.97 14.70 19.02
CA ARG A 168 2.66 15.94 19.42
C ARG A 168 1.67 17.06 19.77
N GLN A 169 0.64 17.26 18.94
CA GLN A 169 -0.42 18.24 19.21
C GLN A 169 -1.22 17.94 20.48
N LEU A 170 -1.34 16.67 20.86
CA LEU A 170 -1.95 16.25 22.11
C LEU A 170 -1.03 16.54 23.30
N ILE A 171 0.26 16.21 23.20
CA ILE A 171 1.26 16.53 24.23
C ILE A 171 1.33 18.05 24.44
N ASP A 172 1.41 18.84 23.37
CA ASP A 172 1.42 20.30 23.48
C ASP A 172 0.15 20.83 24.18
N LEU A 173 -1.02 20.23 23.93
CA LEU A 173 -2.27 20.60 24.60
C LEU A 173 -2.26 20.23 26.10
N LEU A 174 -1.70 19.08 26.46
CA LEU A 174 -1.58 18.63 27.86
C LEU A 174 -0.67 19.53 28.70
N LEU A 175 0.30 20.20 28.06
CA LEU A 175 1.26 21.09 28.71
C LEU A 175 0.75 22.53 28.83
N VAL A 176 -0.34 22.88 28.16
CA VAL A 176 -0.97 24.20 28.27
C VAL A 176 -1.97 24.18 29.42
N GLU A 177 -1.95 25.25 30.23
CA GLU A 177 -2.84 25.39 31.39
C GLU A 177 -4.32 25.31 30.98
N PRO A 178 -5.16 24.48 31.66
CA PRO A 178 -6.52 24.21 31.20
C PRO A 178 -7.39 25.47 31.18
N ARG A 179 -7.89 25.86 30.01
CA ARG A 179 -8.98 26.84 29.85
C ARG A 179 -10.30 26.09 29.69
N GLY A 180 -11.42 26.64 30.15
CA GLY A 180 -12.69 25.91 30.36
C GLY A 180 -13.18 24.96 29.25
N ASP A 181 -13.00 25.29 27.97
CA ASP A 181 -13.38 24.43 26.82
C ASP A 181 -12.39 23.29 26.51
N SER A 182 -11.27 23.20 27.23
CA SER A 182 -10.15 22.30 26.95
C SER A 182 -10.44 20.81 27.15
N ALA A 183 -11.33 20.44 28.08
CA ALA A 183 -11.53 19.04 28.44
C ALA A 183 -12.17 18.21 27.31
N ARG A 184 -13.20 18.75 26.63
CA ARG A 184 -13.83 18.08 25.48
C ARG A 184 -12.87 18.00 24.30
N THR A 185 -12.18 19.10 23.98
CA THR A 185 -11.17 19.13 22.92
C THR A 185 -10.01 18.18 23.20
N LEU A 186 -9.61 18.02 24.47
CA LEU A 186 -8.58 17.09 24.88
C LEU A 186 -9.02 15.64 24.68
N ALA A 187 -10.23 15.28 25.14
CA ALA A 187 -10.81 13.95 24.95
C ALA A 187 -10.93 13.60 23.45
N GLU A 188 -11.39 14.54 22.62
CA GLU A 188 -11.46 14.37 21.16
C GLU A 188 -10.08 14.12 20.54
N ARG A 189 -9.04 14.86 20.95
CA ARG A 189 -7.67 14.68 20.44
C ARG A 189 -7.03 13.39 20.93
N ALA A 190 -7.25 13.01 22.18
CA ALA A 190 -6.81 11.74 22.76
C ALA A 190 -7.41 10.56 21.99
N ALA A 191 -8.72 10.59 21.73
CA ALA A 191 -9.42 9.57 20.96
C ALA A 191 -8.86 9.42 19.52
N ARG A 192 -8.47 10.52 18.85
CA ARG A 192 -7.90 10.49 17.49
C ARG A 192 -6.58 9.73 17.36
N VAL A 193 -5.82 9.59 18.44
CA VAL A 193 -4.58 8.80 18.47
C VAL A 193 -4.75 7.45 19.16
N GLY A 194 -5.98 7.12 19.59
CA GLY A 194 -6.29 5.92 20.36
C GLY A 194 -5.69 5.94 21.76
N TRP A 195 -5.54 7.13 22.35
CA TRP A 195 -5.07 7.30 23.72
C TRP A 195 -6.26 7.50 24.64
N GLU A 196 -6.43 6.59 25.59
CA GLU A 196 -7.42 6.75 26.66
C GLU A 196 -6.94 7.83 27.62
N LEU A 197 -7.83 8.77 27.97
CA LEU A 197 -7.47 9.88 28.83
C LEU A 197 -7.32 9.37 30.28
N PRO A 198 -6.12 9.44 30.88
CA PRO A 198 -5.89 8.96 32.25
C PRO A 198 -6.41 9.95 33.30
N GLU A 199 -6.52 9.50 34.55
CA GLU A 199 -6.88 10.39 35.67
C GLU A 199 -5.75 11.34 36.02
N THR A 200 -4.52 10.85 35.95
CA THR A 200 -3.31 11.62 36.24
C THR A 200 -2.25 11.41 35.16
N ILE A 201 -1.41 12.42 34.95
CA ILE A 201 -0.26 12.32 34.06
C ILE A 201 1.01 12.77 34.77
N ALA A 202 2.14 12.16 34.42
CA ALA A 202 3.46 12.73 34.64
C ALA A 202 4.10 13.04 33.29
N VAL A 203 4.84 14.15 33.21
CA VAL A 203 5.57 14.56 32.01
C VAL A 203 7.05 14.58 32.35
N GLY A 204 7.86 13.94 31.51
CA GLY A 204 9.31 14.04 31.56
C GLY A 204 9.87 14.61 30.27
N VAL A 205 11.03 15.23 30.37
CA VAL A 205 11.86 15.70 29.26
C VAL A 205 13.10 14.83 29.19
N LEU A 206 13.30 14.16 28.06
CA LEU A 206 14.44 13.30 27.81
C LEU A 206 15.56 14.08 27.12
N MET A 207 16.79 13.65 27.39
CA MET A 207 18.01 14.09 26.74
C MET A 207 18.48 12.97 25.82
N ARG A 208 18.66 13.30 24.54
CA ARG A 208 19.06 12.33 23.52
C ARG A 208 20.53 11.91 23.74
N PRO A 209 20.85 10.61 23.87
CA PRO A 209 22.22 10.18 24.15
C PRO A 209 23.17 10.35 22.96
N ALA A 210 22.65 10.29 21.73
CA ALA A 210 23.39 10.55 20.49
C ALA A 210 22.42 11.00 19.38
N ARG A 211 22.91 11.71 18.35
CA ARG A 211 22.05 12.23 17.26
C ARG A 211 21.22 11.13 16.58
N GLU A 212 21.81 9.95 16.41
CA GLU A 212 21.22 8.76 15.77
C GLU A 212 20.57 7.78 16.77
N ALA A 213 20.37 8.19 18.03
CA ALA A 213 19.76 7.31 19.03
C ALA A 213 18.34 6.89 18.62
N VAL A 214 18.10 5.57 18.65
CA VAL A 214 16.78 4.97 18.40
C VAL A 214 15.84 5.32 19.56
N ALA A 215 14.62 5.71 19.24
CA ALA A 215 13.61 6.05 20.24
C ALA A 215 13.40 4.89 21.24
N PRO A 216 13.25 5.18 22.54
CA PRO A 216 13.00 4.15 23.55
C PRO A 216 11.68 3.42 23.26
N ALA A 217 11.68 2.09 23.41
CA ALA A 217 10.50 1.25 23.26
C ALA A 217 9.60 1.41 24.49
N VAL A 218 8.84 2.50 24.53
CA VAL A 218 7.93 2.81 25.64
C VAL A 218 6.70 1.88 25.62
N GLY A 219 6.23 1.52 26.81
CA GLY A 219 5.07 0.65 26.97
C GLY A 219 3.76 1.25 26.45
N GLN A 220 2.73 0.42 26.32
CA GLN A 220 1.41 0.86 25.86
C GLN A 220 0.85 2.01 26.71
N GLY A 221 0.22 2.97 26.05
CA GLY A 221 -0.37 4.16 26.68
C GLY A 221 0.62 5.29 27.00
N ILE A 222 1.94 5.08 26.91
CA ILE A 222 2.92 6.16 27.08
C ILE A 222 3.04 6.94 25.77
N LEU A 223 2.89 8.27 25.82
CA LEU A 223 3.14 9.12 24.67
C LEU A 223 4.60 9.55 24.66
N LEU A 224 5.25 9.46 23.52
CA LEU A 224 6.64 9.84 23.31
C LEU A 224 6.79 10.72 22.06
N GLU A 225 7.30 11.93 22.24
CA GLU A 225 7.61 12.89 21.17
C GLU A 225 9.12 13.05 21.07
N MET A 226 9.66 12.87 19.86
CA MET A 226 11.11 12.77 19.61
C MET A 226 11.64 13.81 18.63
N GLU A 227 10.77 14.58 17.97
CA GLU A 227 11.14 15.52 16.92
C GLU A 227 11.67 16.84 17.48
N SER A 228 11.30 17.20 18.70
CA SER A 228 11.82 18.38 19.37
C SER A 228 13.25 18.18 19.89
N GLU A 229 13.98 19.28 20.06
CA GLU A 229 15.33 19.30 20.66
C GLU A 229 15.35 18.72 22.08
N GLN A 230 14.20 18.77 22.77
CA GLN A 230 13.99 18.23 24.10
C GLN A 230 12.83 17.23 24.04
N PRO A 231 13.09 15.96 23.64
CA PRO A 231 12.07 14.93 23.53
C PRO A 231 11.23 14.83 24.79
N ARG A 232 9.92 14.62 24.64
CA ARG A 232 8.96 14.64 25.75
C ARG A 232 8.29 13.29 25.90
N ILE A 233 8.14 12.85 27.13
CA ILE A 233 7.44 11.61 27.47
C ILE A 233 6.28 11.95 28.41
N VAL A 234 5.08 11.44 28.09
CA VAL A 234 3.90 11.56 28.93
C VAL A 234 3.50 10.18 29.42
N ILE A 235 3.46 10.05 30.74
CA ILE A 235 3.22 8.81 31.46
C ILE A 235 1.81 8.89 32.05
N PRO A 236 0.86 8.04 31.59
CA PRO A 236 -0.46 7.97 32.19
C PRO A 236 -0.37 7.23 33.53
N ASP A 237 -1.11 7.74 34.52
CA ASP A 237 -1.29 7.15 35.85
C ASP A 237 0.04 6.64 36.43
N PRO A 238 1.01 7.54 36.70
CA PRO A 238 2.38 7.19 37.06
C PRO A 238 2.46 6.31 38.33
N GLU A 239 1.48 6.42 39.21
CA GLU A 239 1.35 5.63 40.45
C GLU A 239 0.92 4.17 40.22
N THR A 240 0.60 3.78 38.98
CA THR A 240 0.25 2.38 38.65
C THR A 240 1.42 1.46 38.96
N ALA A 241 1.17 0.38 39.70
CA ALA A 241 2.20 -0.60 40.07
C ALA A 241 2.95 -1.14 38.83
N GLY A 242 4.29 -1.16 38.89
CA GLY A 242 5.16 -1.63 37.80
C GLY A 242 5.38 -0.64 36.63
N ARG A 243 4.68 0.51 36.61
CA ARG A 243 4.86 1.56 35.58
C ARG A 243 6.27 2.14 35.62
N ALA A 244 6.74 2.51 36.81
CA ALA A 244 8.08 3.08 37.00
C ALA A 244 9.20 2.12 36.56
N ASP A 245 9.08 0.83 36.86
CA ASP A 245 10.07 -0.17 36.43
C ASP A 245 10.05 -0.41 34.91
N THR A 246 8.86 -0.43 34.32
CA THR A 246 8.71 -0.57 32.86
C THR A 246 9.31 0.63 32.14
N LEU A 247 9.06 1.84 32.65
CA LEU A 247 9.64 3.06 32.12
C LEU A 247 11.17 3.05 32.24
N ARG A 248 11.73 2.73 33.43
CA ARG A 248 13.18 2.63 33.65
C ARG A 248 13.86 1.66 32.68
N ARG A 249 13.23 0.52 32.39
CA ARG A 249 13.75 -0.44 31.40
C ARG A 249 13.67 0.11 29.97
N ALA A 250 12.56 0.74 29.62
CA ALA A 250 12.33 1.29 28.29
C ALA A 250 13.27 2.47 27.96
N THR A 251 13.57 3.32 28.95
CA THR A 251 14.46 4.49 28.82
C THR A 251 15.89 4.19 29.26
N ALA A 252 16.30 2.92 29.35
CA ALA A 252 17.67 2.57 29.69
C ALA A 252 18.66 3.21 28.69
N GLY A 253 19.65 3.94 29.20
CA GLY A 253 20.61 4.71 28.39
C GLY A 253 20.14 6.10 27.98
N TRP A 254 18.92 6.50 28.36
CA TRP A 254 18.42 7.87 28.25
C TRP A 254 18.49 8.57 29.61
N SER A 255 18.80 9.86 29.61
CA SER A 255 18.73 10.73 30.80
C SER A 255 17.63 11.76 30.63
N GLY A 256 17.15 12.40 31.70
CA GLY A 256 16.07 13.37 31.63
C GLY A 256 15.57 13.81 33.00
N ALA A 257 14.59 14.71 33.02
CA ALA A 257 13.91 15.22 34.21
C ALA A 257 12.39 15.13 34.04
#